data_AF-A0A316YD11-F1
#
_entry.id   AF-A0A316YD11-F1
#
_cell.length_a   1.000
_cell.length_b   1.000
_cell.length_c   1.000
_cell.angle_alpha   90.00
_cell.angle_beta   90.00
_cell.angle_gamma   90.00
#
_symmetry.space_group_name_H-M   'P 1'
#
loop_
_entity.id
_entity.type
_entity.pdbx_description
1 polymer ?
#
loop_
_entity_poly.entity_id
_entity_poly.type
_entity_poly.pdbx_seq_one_letter_code
_entity_poly.pdbx_strand_id
1 'polypeptide(L)'
;MATVGGSRRPRIACVQLDSKHADVEANARQVEALTSRFEPGELDMVVLPEMALTGYVFGSAQEIQRLIERPFDSPPQSPSLQLAAKLATRLRSYVIIGLPFYGSEMRSGALSSPFDARPAEAKAKESVSPGRGPYNGALLVDPNGHVIHAFRKHFLFETDETWARQGPGFELIHVPRLGKICVAICMDLNPWNFEAEESKCELATFCKEADVDGLIVTMAWLRSRAAAADDDHGLSVINYWAMRLRPLLSVGIPMPESAAQSASRPRFFIAANRSGTEQGLAFAGSSCALQIDSEQRPILIGRLRETEGVLVAEI
;
A
#
# COMPACT_ATOMS: atom_id res chain seq x y z
N MET A 1 -13.30 9.96 -35.98
CA MET A 1 -13.70 8.65 -35.42
C MET A 1 -12.47 8.03 -34.79
N ALA A 2 -12.27 8.27 -33.48
CA ALA A 2 -11.21 7.62 -32.74
C ALA A 2 -11.59 6.16 -32.56
N THR A 3 -10.73 5.26 -33.04
CA THR A 3 -10.84 3.82 -32.86
C THR A 3 -11.02 3.50 -31.39
N VAL A 4 -12.12 2.83 -31.04
CA VAL A 4 -12.32 2.17 -29.74
C VAL A 4 -11.25 1.07 -29.66
N GLY A 5 -10.09 1.44 -29.12
CA GLY A 5 -9.03 0.48 -28.81
C GLY A 5 -9.58 -0.49 -27.77
N GLY A 6 -9.51 -1.79 -28.07
CA GLY A 6 -9.87 -2.83 -27.11
C GLY A 6 -9.16 -2.55 -25.79
N SER A 7 -9.93 -2.42 -24.71
CA SER A 7 -9.40 -1.99 -23.41
C SER A 7 -8.38 -3.02 -22.92
N ARG A 8 -7.09 -2.70 -22.99
CA ARG A 8 -6.06 -3.52 -22.37
C ARG A 8 -6.26 -3.52 -20.86
N ARG A 9 -6.08 -4.67 -20.23
CA ARG A 9 -6.06 -4.82 -18.77
C ARG A 9 -5.07 -3.82 -18.14
N PRO A 10 -5.42 -3.15 -17.03
CA PRO A 10 -4.48 -2.30 -16.30
C PRO A 10 -3.20 -3.07 -15.92
N ARG A 11 -2.06 -2.40 -16.03
CA ARG A 11 -0.75 -2.98 -15.70
C ARG A 11 -0.15 -2.24 -14.51
N ILE A 12 0.05 -2.94 -13.40
CA ILE A 12 0.60 -2.38 -12.17
C ILE A 12 2.00 -2.95 -11.94
N ALA A 13 3.00 -2.07 -11.78
CA ALA A 13 4.35 -2.44 -11.38
C ALA A 13 4.49 -2.33 -9.86
N CYS A 14 4.84 -3.42 -9.19
CA CYS A 14 5.16 -3.48 -7.77
C CYS A 14 6.67 -3.51 -7.61
N VAL A 15 7.24 -2.47 -7.03
CA VAL A 15 8.68 -2.36 -6.78
C VAL A 15 8.98 -2.98 -5.42
N GLN A 16 9.87 -3.96 -5.39
CA GLN A 16 10.46 -4.50 -4.17
C GLN A 16 11.88 -3.96 -4.03
N LEU A 17 12.12 -3.24 -2.96
CA LEU A 17 13.35 -2.50 -2.70
C LEU A 17 13.99 -2.98 -1.40
N ASP A 18 15.31 -3.10 -1.38
CA ASP A 18 16.11 -3.28 -0.17
C ASP A 18 16.60 -1.91 0.30
N SER A 19 15.65 -1.12 0.82
CA SER A 19 15.90 0.26 1.24
C SER A 19 17.03 0.33 2.27
N LYS A 20 18.04 1.15 2.00
CA LYS A 20 19.15 1.42 2.90
C LYS A 20 18.76 2.48 3.91
N HIS A 21 19.04 2.20 5.17
CA HIS A 21 18.68 3.07 6.29
C HIS A 21 19.25 4.47 6.10
N ALA A 22 18.38 5.48 6.13
CA ALA A 22 18.67 6.90 5.98
C ALA A 22 19.40 7.34 4.69
N ASP A 23 19.59 6.46 3.70
CA ASP A 23 20.26 6.78 2.43
C ASP A 23 19.25 7.07 1.31
N VAL A 24 18.60 8.23 1.42
CA VAL A 24 17.56 8.70 0.50
C VAL A 24 18.01 8.71 -0.94
N GLU A 25 19.25 9.14 -1.19
CA GLU A 25 19.77 9.28 -2.55
C GLU A 25 20.05 7.92 -3.19
N ALA A 26 20.69 6.99 -2.46
CA ALA A 26 20.93 5.64 -2.97
C ALA A 26 19.64 4.89 -3.25
N ASN A 27 18.66 5.00 -2.34
CA ASN A 27 17.35 4.36 -2.52
C ASN A 27 16.62 4.93 -3.74
N ALA A 28 16.65 6.24 -3.95
CA ALA A 28 16.03 6.87 -5.11
C ALA A 28 16.67 6.39 -6.42
N ARG A 29 18.02 6.38 -6.49
CA ARG A 29 18.74 5.84 -7.66
C ARG A 29 18.38 4.39 -7.95
N GLN A 30 18.21 3.57 -6.92
CA GLN A 30 17.87 2.17 -7.08
C GLN A 30 16.46 1.98 -7.64
N VAL A 31 15.48 2.76 -7.17
CA VAL A 31 14.13 2.78 -7.77
C VAL A 31 14.19 3.18 -9.25
N GLU A 32 14.96 4.21 -9.59
CA GLU A 32 15.12 4.64 -10.99
C GLU A 32 15.75 3.55 -11.85
N ALA A 33 16.77 2.85 -11.35
CA ALA A 33 17.40 1.73 -12.03
C ALA A 33 16.40 0.59 -12.26
N LEU A 34 15.65 0.18 -11.23
CA LEU A 34 14.64 -0.88 -11.30
C LEU A 34 13.49 -0.55 -12.28
N THR A 35 13.18 0.72 -12.46
CA THR A 35 12.08 1.19 -13.32
C THR A 35 12.55 1.75 -14.68
N SER A 36 13.86 1.69 -14.96
CA SER A 36 14.48 2.30 -16.15
C SER A 36 14.02 1.66 -17.46
N ARG A 37 13.73 0.36 -17.45
CA ARG A 37 13.33 -0.43 -18.63
C ARG A 37 11.92 -0.13 -19.15
N PHE A 38 11.09 0.56 -18.37
CA PHE A 38 9.68 0.80 -18.74
C PHE A 38 9.53 2.08 -19.54
N GLU A 39 8.76 1.98 -20.62
CA GLU A 39 8.48 3.07 -21.55
C GLU A 39 7.15 3.79 -21.21
N PRO A 40 6.97 5.04 -21.67
CA PRO A 40 5.73 5.78 -21.44
C PRO A 40 4.47 5.05 -21.93
N GLY A 41 3.48 4.86 -21.07
CA GLY A 41 2.19 4.22 -21.39
C GLY A 41 2.17 2.70 -21.24
N GLU A 42 3.31 2.07 -20.92
CA GLU A 42 3.36 0.63 -20.64
C GLU A 42 2.69 0.26 -19.32
N LEU A 43 2.76 1.13 -18.32
CA LEU A 43 2.21 0.93 -16.98
C LEU A 43 1.08 1.91 -16.70
N ASP A 44 0.10 1.47 -15.93
CA ASP A 44 -0.95 2.34 -15.40
C ASP A 44 -0.59 2.87 -14.01
N MET A 45 0.14 2.08 -13.24
CA MET A 45 0.56 2.45 -11.89
C MET A 45 1.90 1.81 -11.51
N VAL A 46 2.71 2.55 -10.75
CA VAL A 46 3.88 2.03 -10.04
C VAL A 46 3.62 2.15 -8.53
N VAL A 47 3.84 1.07 -7.79
CA VAL A 47 3.67 1.01 -6.34
C VAL A 47 5.01 0.71 -5.70
N LEU A 48 5.47 1.61 -4.83
CA LEU A 48 6.68 1.45 -4.04
C LEU A 48 6.36 1.03 -2.60
N PRO A 49 7.33 0.44 -1.88
CA PRO A 49 7.13 -0.01 -0.51
C PRO A 49 6.85 1.12 0.49
N GLU A 50 6.49 0.71 1.71
CA GLU A 50 6.44 1.59 2.87
C GLU A 50 7.83 2.18 3.15
N MET A 51 7.88 3.49 3.44
CA MET A 51 9.13 4.17 3.79
C MET A 51 10.26 3.96 2.76
N ALA A 52 9.91 4.01 1.47
CA ALA A 52 10.72 3.51 0.37
C ALA A 52 12.13 4.10 0.32
N LEU A 53 12.26 5.40 0.57
CA LEU A 53 13.55 6.10 0.45
C LEU A 53 14.32 6.21 1.77
N THR A 54 13.70 5.95 2.92
CA THR A 54 14.33 6.23 4.21
C THR A 54 14.84 4.98 4.93
N GLY A 55 14.38 3.79 4.54
CA GLY A 55 14.39 2.66 5.48
C GLY A 55 13.30 2.82 6.54
N TYR A 56 13.18 1.86 7.45
CA TYR A 56 12.02 1.72 8.34
C TYR A 56 12.38 1.73 9.82
N VAL A 57 13.54 1.18 10.18
CA VAL A 57 13.87 0.85 11.58
C VAL A 57 14.48 2.08 12.24
N PHE A 58 13.62 2.96 12.77
CA PHE A 58 14.02 4.11 13.59
C PHE A 58 13.60 3.87 15.04
N GLY A 59 14.53 4.00 15.98
CA GLY A 59 14.30 3.76 17.40
C GLY A 59 13.77 4.97 18.16
N SER A 60 13.73 6.15 17.54
CA SER A 60 13.22 7.37 18.19
C SER A 60 12.78 8.45 17.20
N ALA A 61 11.91 9.37 17.67
CA ALA A 61 11.54 10.56 16.92
C ALA A 61 12.76 11.42 16.49
N GLN A 62 13.82 11.47 17.30
CA GLN A 62 15.02 12.23 17.00
C GLN A 62 15.80 11.66 15.81
N GLU A 63 15.84 10.33 15.69
CA GLU A 63 16.58 9.63 14.63
C GLU A 63 15.97 9.91 13.25
N ILE A 64 14.64 9.88 13.16
CA ILE A 64 13.92 10.10 11.91
C ILE A 64 13.65 11.57 11.59
N GLN A 65 13.76 12.48 12.57
CA GLN A 65 13.29 13.87 12.48
C GLN A 65 13.71 14.60 11.19
N ARG A 66 14.95 14.37 10.72
CA ARG A 66 15.52 15.02 9.54
C ARG A 66 15.05 14.42 8.22
N LEU A 67 14.48 13.22 8.26
CA LEU A 67 13.99 12.48 7.10
C LEU A 67 12.49 12.69 6.88
N ILE A 68 11.76 13.25 7.85
CA ILE A 68 10.33 13.53 7.70
C ILE A 68 10.11 14.65 6.68
N GLU A 69 9.49 14.29 5.56
CA GLU A 69 9.34 15.14 4.39
C GLU A 69 8.18 16.14 4.54
N ARG A 70 8.21 17.22 3.76
CA ARG A 70 7.15 18.23 3.71
C ARG A 70 6.62 18.40 2.28
N PRO A 71 5.82 17.43 1.79
CA PRO A 71 5.31 17.45 0.41
C PRO A 71 4.29 18.55 0.13
N PHE A 72 3.73 19.18 1.17
CA PHE A 72 2.70 20.22 1.05
C PHE A 72 3.20 21.64 1.34
N ASP A 73 4.51 21.81 1.59
CA ASP A 73 5.13 23.13 1.69
C ASP A 73 5.27 23.78 0.30
N SER A 74 5.49 25.10 0.27
CA SER A 74 5.74 25.85 -0.95
C SER A 74 7.13 26.53 -0.87
N PRO A 75 8.16 26.02 -1.57
CA PRO A 75 8.18 24.81 -2.40
C PRO A 75 8.18 23.50 -1.59
N PRO A 76 7.74 22.36 -2.17
CA PRO A 76 7.78 21.07 -1.49
C PRO A 76 9.20 20.63 -1.13
N GLN A 77 9.41 20.20 0.12
CA GLN A 77 10.67 19.64 0.60
C GLN A 77 10.50 18.13 0.78
N SER A 78 10.43 17.40 -0.35
CA SER A 78 10.10 15.98 -0.35
C SER A 78 10.82 15.23 -1.48
N PRO A 79 11.95 14.55 -1.18
CA PRO A 79 12.62 13.67 -2.14
C PRO A 79 11.72 12.58 -2.70
N SER A 80 10.83 12.01 -1.88
CA SER A 80 9.87 10.99 -2.31
C SER A 80 8.88 11.56 -3.33
N LEU A 81 8.35 12.76 -3.11
CA LEU A 81 7.48 13.43 -4.09
C LEU A 81 8.25 13.78 -5.37
N GLN A 82 9.50 14.26 -5.27
CA GLN A 82 10.32 14.55 -6.45
C GLN A 82 10.53 13.31 -7.32
N LEU A 83 10.87 12.18 -6.71
CA LEU A 83 11.01 10.90 -7.41
C LEU A 83 9.68 10.43 -8.01
N ALA A 84 8.60 10.46 -7.24
CA ALA A 84 7.29 10.02 -7.69
C ALA A 84 6.78 10.87 -8.86
N ALA A 85 6.92 12.20 -8.81
CA ALA A 85 6.55 13.08 -9.91
C ALA A 85 7.39 12.84 -11.17
N LYS A 86 8.70 12.61 -11.01
CA LYS A 86 9.61 12.26 -12.11
C LYS A 86 9.18 10.95 -12.79
N LEU A 87 8.90 9.91 -12.00
CA LEU A 87 8.45 8.62 -12.51
C LEU A 87 7.07 8.72 -13.17
N ALA A 88 6.13 9.41 -12.53
CA ALA A 88 4.76 9.53 -13.02
C ALA A 88 4.70 10.21 -14.38
N THR A 89 5.40 11.34 -14.55
CA THR A 89 5.48 12.08 -15.81
C THR A 89 6.24 11.31 -16.88
N ARG A 90 7.38 10.67 -16.53
CA ARG A 90 8.18 9.88 -17.48
C ARG A 90 7.38 8.70 -18.02
N LEU A 91 6.71 7.94 -17.14
CA LEU A 91 6.01 6.71 -17.50
C LEU A 91 4.57 6.95 -17.96
N ARG A 92 4.03 8.16 -17.76
CA ARG A 92 2.60 8.49 -17.94
C ARG A 92 1.71 7.57 -17.10
N SER A 93 2.10 7.37 -15.83
CA SER A 93 1.48 6.41 -14.90
C SER A 93 1.19 7.09 -13.57
N TYR A 94 0.24 6.53 -12.81
CA TYR A 94 0.10 6.87 -11.40
C TYR A 94 1.28 6.30 -10.61
N VAL A 95 1.67 6.96 -9.51
CA VAL A 95 2.72 6.46 -8.60
C VAL A 95 2.22 6.51 -7.17
N ILE A 96 2.34 5.39 -6.45
CA ILE A 96 2.16 5.30 -5.00
C ILE A 96 3.53 5.12 -4.35
N ILE A 97 3.89 6.00 -3.42
CA ILE A 97 5.16 5.92 -2.69
C ILE A 97 4.95 6.07 -1.18
N GLY A 98 5.49 5.13 -0.40
CA GLY A 98 5.51 5.20 1.05
C GLY A 98 6.64 6.07 1.58
N LEU A 99 6.35 6.93 2.56
CA LEU A 99 7.29 7.93 3.09
C LEU A 99 6.90 8.41 4.51
N PRO A 100 7.86 8.94 5.30
CA PRO A 100 7.54 9.75 6.46
C PRO A 100 7.23 11.18 6.02
N PHE A 101 6.08 11.74 6.39
CA PHE A 101 5.76 13.13 6.04
C PHE A 101 5.01 13.89 7.12
N TYR A 102 5.16 15.22 7.09
CA TYR A 102 4.30 16.12 7.83
C TYR A 102 2.96 16.29 7.11
N GLY A 103 1.89 15.79 7.75
CA GLY A 103 0.55 15.90 7.23
C GLY A 103 0.08 17.35 7.12
N SER A 104 -0.70 17.63 6.08
CA SER A 104 -1.48 18.85 5.93
C SER A 104 -2.94 18.56 6.29
N GLU A 105 -3.69 19.61 6.61
CA GLU A 105 -5.15 19.56 6.71
C GLU A 105 -5.82 19.41 5.33
N MET A 106 -5.05 19.62 4.24
CA MET A 106 -5.53 19.49 2.88
C MET A 106 -6.02 18.05 2.62
N ARG A 107 -7.30 17.95 2.25
CA ARG A 107 -7.92 16.75 1.71
C ARG A 107 -8.01 16.93 0.21
N SER A 108 -7.38 16.06 -0.57
CA SER A 108 -7.62 16.03 -2.02
C SER A 108 -7.95 14.61 -2.46
N GLY A 109 -8.92 14.46 -3.37
CA GLY A 109 -9.19 13.24 -4.12
C GLY A 109 -10.00 12.12 -3.44
N ALA A 110 -10.15 12.09 -2.12
CA ALA A 110 -10.89 11.00 -1.45
C ALA A 110 -12.40 11.06 -1.76
N LEU A 111 -13.00 9.90 -2.00
CA LEU A 111 -14.44 9.73 -2.20
C LEU A 111 -15.21 9.56 -0.87
N SER A 112 -14.51 9.29 0.23
CA SER A 112 -15.10 9.04 1.54
C SER A 112 -14.42 9.87 2.61
N SER A 113 -15.12 10.09 3.73
CA SER A 113 -14.44 10.41 4.99
C SER A 113 -13.60 9.22 5.44
N PRO A 114 -12.51 9.44 6.19
CA PRO A 114 -11.76 8.35 6.79
C PRO A 114 -12.66 7.47 7.66
N PHE A 115 -12.62 6.17 7.42
CA PHE A 115 -13.29 5.16 8.23
C PHE A 115 -12.37 4.73 9.37
N ASP A 116 -12.63 5.23 10.56
CA ASP A 116 -11.93 4.80 11.77
C ASP A 116 -12.33 3.35 12.09
N ALA A 117 -11.40 2.42 11.92
CA ALA A 117 -11.62 0.99 12.09
C ALA A 117 -11.30 0.49 13.51
N ARG A 118 -10.89 1.39 14.42
CA ARG A 118 -10.55 1.04 15.81
C ARG A 118 -11.79 0.59 16.60
N PRO A 119 -11.62 -0.18 17.70
CA PRO A 119 -12.70 -0.48 18.63
C PRO A 119 -13.35 0.78 19.21
N ALA A 120 -14.62 0.67 19.63
CA ALA A 120 -15.38 1.80 20.16
C ALA A 120 -14.71 2.42 21.40
N GLU A 121 -14.08 1.59 22.22
CA GLU A 121 -13.37 1.98 23.43
C GLU A 121 -12.14 2.84 23.10
N ALA A 122 -11.42 2.50 22.03
CA ALA A 122 -10.26 3.27 21.56
C ALA A 122 -10.71 4.62 20.97
N LYS A 123 -11.79 4.61 20.17
CA LYS A 123 -12.41 5.83 19.61
C LYS A 123 -12.89 6.81 20.68
N ALA A 124 -13.42 6.28 21.79
CA ALA A 124 -13.89 7.09 22.91
C ALA A 124 -12.74 7.74 23.70
N LYS A 125 -11.57 7.11 23.74
CA LYS A 125 -10.38 7.63 24.44
C LYS A 125 -9.65 8.69 23.62
N GLU A 126 -9.59 8.51 22.30
CA GLU A 126 -8.80 9.38 21.43
C GLU A 126 -9.52 9.63 20.11
N SER A 127 -9.84 10.91 19.87
CA SER A 127 -10.29 11.35 18.55
C SER A 127 -9.08 11.61 17.65
N VAL A 128 -9.04 10.90 16.52
CA VAL A 128 -7.98 11.09 15.52
C VAL A 128 -8.55 11.90 14.37
N SER A 129 -7.94 13.04 14.10
CA SER A 129 -8.29 13.89 12.96
C SER A 129 -7.08 14.07 12.03
N PRO A 130 -7.31 14.25 10.71
CA PRO A 130 -6.24 14.66 9.83
C PRO A 130 -5.74 16.03 10.29
N GLY A 131 -4.47 16.12 10.68
CA GLY A 131 -3.89 17.36 11.18
C GLY A 131 -2.40 17.43 10.97
N ARG A 132 -1.80 18.56 11.35
CA ARG A 132 -0.36 18.77 11.27
C ARG A 132 0.39 17.81 12.20
N GLY A 133 1.41 17.14 11.67
CA GLY A 133 2.28 16.26 12.44
C GLY A 133 2.89 15.17 11.55
N PRO A 134 3.86 14.42 12.08
CA PRO A 134 4.52 13.36 11.33
C PRO A 134 3.60 12.14 11.18
N TYR A 135 3.58 11.54 10.00
CA TYR A 135 2.89 10.29 9.71
C TYR A 135 3.81 9.34 8.95
N ASN A 136 3.66 8.05 9.21
CA ASN A 136 3.97 7.02 8.22
C ASN A 136 2.78 6.96 7.25
N GLY A 137 3.05 7.12 5.97
CA GLY A 137 1.98 7.26 4.99
C GLY A 137 2.41 6.96 3.56
N ALA A 138 1.51 7.22 2.63
CA ALA A 138 1.79 7.06 1.21
C ALA A 138 1.20 8.20 0.38
N LEU A 139 1.95 8.72 -0.60
CA LEU A 139 1.43 9.67 -1.57
C LEU A 139 0.95 8.94 -2.82
N LEU A 140 -0.19 9.36 -3.36
CA LEU A 140 -0.63 9.02 -4.72
C LEU A 140 -0.40 10.23 -5.63
N VAL A 141 0.40 10.03 -6.68
CA VAL A 141 0.79 11.04 -7.66
C VAL A 141 0.19 10.70 -9.02
N ASP A 142 -0.35 11.69 -9.72
CA ASP A 142 -0.94 11.55 -11.05
C ASP A 142 0.11 11.53 -12.17
N PRO A 143 -0.24 11.13 -13.41
CA PRO A 143 0.66 11.15 -14.56
C PRO A 143 1.23 12.52 -14.95
N ASN A 144 0.77 13.62 -14.36
CA ASN A 144 1.31 14.97 -14.55
C ASN A 144 2.31 15.36 -13.44
N GLY A 145 2.51 14.49 -12.43
CA GLY A 145 3.38 14.73 -11.29
C GLY A 145 2.72 15.44 -10.12
N HIS A 146 1.39 15.55 -10.08
CA HIS A 146 0.65 16.19 -8.98
C HIS A 146 0.23 15.18 -7.91
N VAL A 147 0.32 15.56 -6.63
CA VAL A 147 -0.25 14.78 -5.53
C VAL A 147 -1.77 14.83 -5.61
N ILE A 148 -2.40 13.67 -5.75
CA ILE A 148 -3.86 13.53 -5.74
C ILE A 148 -4.36 13.24 -4.34
N HIS A 149 -3.62 12.43 -3.57
CA HIS A 149 -4.01 12.05 -2.21
C HIS A 149 -2.81 11.65 -1.36
N ALA A 150 -2.97 11.73 -0.03
CA ALA A 150 -1.97 11.32 0.94
C ALA A 150 -2.61 10.48 2.05
N PHE A 151 -2.35 9.19 1.98
CA PHE A 151 -2.80 8.17 2.93
C PHE A 151 -1.93 8.21 4.18
N ARG A 152 -2.53 7.94 5.33
CA ARG A 152 -1.87 7.92 6.64
C ARG A 152 -2.12 6.55 7.27
N LYS A 153 -1.06 5.88 7.72
CA LYS A 153 -1.15 4.56 8.36
C LYS A 153 -2.10 4.63 9.54
N HIS A 154 -3.13 3.80 9.53
CA HIS A 154 -4.20 3.86 10.52
C HIS A 154 -3.87 2.99 11.74
N PHE A 155 -3.33 1.79 11.54
CA PHE A 155 -2.84 0.93 12.61
C PHE A 155 -1.31 1.02 12.62
N LEU A 156 -0.77 1.60 13.69
CA LEU A 156 0.67 1.75 13.87
C LEU A 156 1.29 0.42 14.32
N PHE A 157 2.51 0.18 13.91
CA PHE A 157 3.37 -0.83 14.52
C PHE A 157 4.28 -0.16 15.55
N GLU A 158 4.84 -0.90 16.50
CA GLU A 158 5.68 -0.37 17.60
C GLU A 158 6.81 0.56 17.12
N THR A 159 7.36 0.31 15.94
CA THR A 159 8.39 1.17 15.31
C THR A 159 7.83 2.55 14.95
N ASP A 160 6.59 2.63 14.48
CA ASP A 160 5.92 3.87 14.10
C ASP A 160 5.51 4.70 15.32
N GLU A 161 5.08 4.04 16.40
CA GLU A 161 4.55 4.71 17.62
C GLU A 161 5.57 5.66 18.28
N THR A 162 6.86 5.45 18.04
CA THR A 162 7.93 6.28 18.60
C THR A 162 8.01 7.68 17.97
N TRP A 163 7.42 7.88 16.79
CA TRP A 163 7.60 9.13 16.02
C TRP A 163 6.39 9.58 15.21
N ALA A 164 5.50 8.68 14.79
CA ALA A 164 4.38 8.97 13.92
C ALA A 164 3.07 9.16 14.71
N ARG A 165 2.19 9.99 14.17
CA ARG A 165 0.79 10.07 14.59
C ARG A 165 -0.02 8.97 13.91
N GLN A 166 -1.03 8.48 14.63
CA GLN A 166 -2.02 7.56 14.07
C GLN A 166 -2.86 8.27 13.00
N GLY A 167 -3.09 7.60 11.86
CA GLY A 167 -3.98 8.07 10.79
C GLY A 167 -5.46 7.98 11.20
N PRO A 168 -6.35 8.82 10.62
CA PRO A 168 -7.75 8.92 11.04
C PRO A 168 -8.64 7.76 10.59
N GLY A 169 -8.21 6.95 9.61
CA GLY A 169 -9.01 5.84 9.11
C GLY A 169 -8.68 5.45 7.68
N PHE A 170 -9.36 4.42 7.18
CA PHE A 170 -9.25 3.97 5.80
C PHE A 170 -10.04 4.88 4.86
N GLU A 171 -9.50 5.13 3.67
CA GLU A 171 -10.08 6.04 2.69
C GLU A 171 -10.24 5.35 1.33
N LEU A 172 -11.27 5.76 0.59
CA LEU A 172 -11.55 5.31 -0.77
C LEU A 172 -11.19 6.41 -1.77
N ILE A 173 -10.53 6.07 -2.88
CA ILE A 173 -10.27 7.01 -3.97
C ILE A 173 -10.60 6.38 -5.32
N HIS A 174 -11.03 7.19 -6.29
CA HIS A 174 -11.18 6.74 -7.67
C HIS A 174 -9.94 7.09 -8.48
N VAL A 175 -9.36 6.09 -9.15
CA VAL A 175 -8.26 6.27 -10.08
C VAL A 175 -8.70 5.85 -11.48
N PRO A 176 -8.61 6.73 -12.49
CA PRO A 176 -8.89 6.39 -13.88
C PRO A 176 -8.24 5.07 -14.30
N ARG A 177 -9.02 4.24 -15.02
CA ARG A 177 -8.70 2.86 -15.44
C ARG A 177 -8.56 1.81 -14.33
N LEU A 178 -8.31 2.20 -13.08
CA LEU A 178 -8.14 1.29 -11.93
C LEU A 178 -9.41 1.18 -11.07
N GLY A 179 -10.36 2.12 -11.22
CA GLY A 179 -11.61 2.11 -10.49
C GLY A 179 -11.48 2.66 -9.07
N LYS A 180 -12.32 2.16 -8.16
CA LYS A 180 -12.29 2.53 -6.73
C LYS A 180 -11.19 1.73 -6.02
N ILE A 181 -10.14 2.38 -5.54
CA ILE A 181 -9.07 1.73 -4.81
C ILE A 181 -9.01 2.20 -3.36
N CYS A 182 -8.53 1.31 -2.49
CA CYS A 182 -8.05 1.65 -1.16
C CYS A 182 -6.53 1.47 -1.12
N VAL A 183 -5.82 2.42 -0.50
CA VAL A 183 -4.39 2.29 -0.22
C VAL A 183 -4.20 2.21 1.29
N ALA A 184 -3.53 1.16 1.74
CA ALA A 184 -3.24 0.90 3.14
C ALA A 184 -1.74 0.65 3.34
N ILE A 185 -1.29 0.66 4.59
CA ILE A 185 0.14 0.55 4.91
C ILE A 185 0.36 -0.56 5.94
N CYS A 186 1.01 -1.63 5.50
CA CYS A 186 1.54 -2.73 6.31
C CYS A 186 0.60 -3.21 7.42
N MET A 187 0.82 -2.72 8.65
CA MET A 187 0.09 -3.07 9.87
C MET A 187 -1.42 -2.82 9.78
N ASP A 188 -1.87 -1.95 8.87
CA ASP A 188 -3.30 -1.78 8.55
C ASP A 188 -4.01 -3.10 8.17
N LEU A 189 -3.27 -4.11 7.69
CA LEU A 189 -3.81 -5.42 7.35
C LEU A 189 -4.05 -6.30 8.59
N ASN A 190 -3.33 -6.06 9.69
CA ASN A 190 -3.41 -6.84 10.93
C ASN A 190 -4.60 -6.44 11.80
N PRO A 191 -4.97 -7.25 12.81
CA PRO A 191 -5.92 -6.81 13.81
C PRO A 191 -5.39 -5.57 14.53
N TRP A 192 -6.28 -4.66 14.91
CA TRP A 192 -5.92 -3.50 15.70
C TRP A 192 -5.10 -3.92 16.94
N ASN A 193 -3.89 -3.34 17.08
CA ASN A 193 -2.90 -3.62 18.14
C ASN A 193 -2.52 -5.10 18.34
N PHE A 194 -2.82 -6.00 17.38
CA PHE A 194 -2.78 -7.45 17.59
C PHE A 194 -3.68 -7.96 18.73
N GLU A 195 -4.64 -7.15 19.19
CA GLU A 195 -5.57 -7.47 20.27
C GLU A 195 -6.99 -7.76 19.75
N ALA A 196 -7.37 -7.13 18.64
CA ALA A 196 -8.67 -7.36 18.04
C ALA A 196 -8.80 -8.79 17.51
N GLU A 197 -10.03 -9.32 17.53
CA GLU A 197 -10.35 -10.64 17.01
C GLU A 197 -9.89 -10.80 15.55
N GLU A 198 -9.11 -11.84 15.25
CA GLU A 198 -8.55 -12.07 13.92
C GLU A 198 -9.60 -12.09 12.81
N SER A 199 -10.81 -12.59 13.13
CA SER A 199 -11.92 -12.70 12.19
C SER A 199 -12.48 -11.36 11.71
N LYS A 200 -12.21 -10.24 12.40
CA LYS A 200 -12.74 -8.90 12.03
C LYS A 200 -12.18 -8.40 10.70
N CYS A 201 -10.90 -8.69 10.42
CA CYS A 201 -10.24 -8.35 9.16
C CYS A 201 -10.60 -6.93 8.71
N GLU A 202 -10.34 -5.95 9.57
CA GLU A 202 -10.93 -4.61 9.57
C GLU A 202 -10.81 -3.91 8.22
N LEU A 203 -9.61 -3.93 7.63
CA LEU A 203 -9.33 -3.35 6.31
C LEU A 203 -10.12 -4.04 5.19
N ALA A 204 -10.18 -5.36 5.19
CA ALA A 204 -10.89 -6.12 4.16
C ALA A 204 -12.42 -5.98 4.28
N THR A 205 -12.93 -5.87 5.51
CA THR A 205 -14.34 -5.58 5.79
C THR A 205 -14.70 -4.18 5.27
N PHE A 206 -13.89 -3.16 5.56
CA PHE A 206 -14.05 -1.84 4.97
C PHE A 206 -14.04 -1.88 3.44
N CYS A 207 -13.07 -2.57 2.84
CA CYS A 207 -12.97 -2.69 1.38
C CYS A 207 -14.18 -3.38 0.75
N LYS A 208 -14.78 -4.36 1.43
CA LYS A 208 -16.01 -5.03 0.99
C LYS A 208 -17.19 -4.06 1.01
N GLU A 209 -17.39 -3.36 2.12
CA GLU A 209 -18.50 -2.41 2.31
C GLU A 209 -18.40 -1.19 1.38
N ALA A 210 -17.17 -0.71 1.14
CA ALA A 210 -16.90 0.38 0.21
C ALA A 210 -16.96 -0.06 -1.27
N ASP A 211 -17.12 -1.36 -1.54
CA ASP A 211 -17.13 -1.95 -2.88
C ASP A 211 -15.93 -1.47 -3.72
N VAL A 212 -14.72 -1.79 -3.22
CA VAL A 212 -13.47 -1.50 -3.92
C VAL A 212 -13.29 -2.40 -5.13
N ASP A 213 -12.67 -1.86 -6.18
CA ASP A 213 -12.07 -2.58 -7.31
C ASP A 213 -10.69 -3.15 -6.93
N GLY A 214 -9.94 -2.42 -6.09
CA GLY A 214 -8.59 -2.84 -5.71
C GLY A 214 -8.15 -2.40 -4.32
N LEU A 215 -7.35 -3.24 -3.67
CA LEU A 215 -6.64 -2.92 -2.44
C LEU A 215 -5.13 -2.94 -2.72
N ILE A 216 -4.47 -1.82 -2.48
CA ILE A 216 -3.02 -1.68 -2.64
C ILE A 216 -2.41 -1.44 -1.27
N VAL A 217 -1.39 -2.22 -0.92
CA VAL A 217 -0.73 -2.11 0.38
C VAL A 217 0.76 -1.91 0.18
N THR A 218 1.27 -0.78 0.68
CA THR A 218 2.71 -0.53 0.76
C THR A 218 3.22 -1.11 2.08
N MET A 219 4.35 -1.83 2.06
CA MET A 219 4.75 -2.63 3.22
C MET A 219 6.25 -2.58 3.55
N ALA A 220 6.54 -2.60 4.84
CA ALA A 220 7.80 -2.97 5.46
C ALA A 220 7.59 -4.19 6.38
N TRP A 221 7.05 -5.27 5.81
CA TRP A 221 6.65 -6.47 6.55
C TRP A 221 7.85 -7.36 6.91
N LEU A 222 7.99 -7.67 8.20
CA LEU A 222 9.08 -8.48 8.73
C LEU A 222 8.97 -9.96 8.35
N ARG A 223 10.11 -10.60 8.11
CA ARG A 223 10.18 -12.05 7.98
C ARG A 223 9.97 -12.68 9.37
N SER A 224 9.00 -13.59 9.47
CA SER A 224 8.78 -14.35 10.70
C SER A 224 10.01 -15.18 11.06
N ARG A 225 10.47 -15.09 12.31
CA ARG A 225 11.56 -15.94 12.83
C ARG A 225 11.16 -17.42 12.88
N ALA A 226 9.88 -17.72 13.10
CA ALA A 226 9.37 -19.10 13.18
C ALA A 226 9.22 -19.75 11.80
N ALA A 227 9.08 -18.96 10.74
CA ALA A 227 8.93 -19.46 9.37
C ALA A 227 10.28 -19.79 8.71
N ALA A 228 11.42 -19.34 9.26
CA ALA A 228 12.72 -19.43 8.60
C ALA A 228 13.24 -20.84 8.26
N ALA A 229 12.67 -21.90 8.85
CA ALA A 229 13.08 -23.29 8.60
C ALA A 229 12.21 -24.02 7.55
N ASP A 230 10.96 -23.61 7.33
CA ASP A 230 9.95 -24.31 6.49
C ASP A 230 9.20 -23.37 5.51
N ASP A 231 9.56 -22.08 5.46
CA ASP A 231 8.93 -21.12 4.55
C ASP A 231 9.36 -21.39 3.11
N ASP A 232 8.40 -21.72 2.25
CA ASP A 232 8.59 -21.82 0.79
C ASP A 232 8.81 -20.43 0.19
N HIS A 233 9.96 -19.84 0.51
CA HIS A 233 10.46 -18.60 -0.02
C HIS A 233 9.43 -17.46 0.03
N GLY A 234 8.70 -17.30 1.14
CA GLY A 234 7.71 -16.23 1.33
C GLY A 234 6.26 -16.58 1.00
N LEU A 235 5.91 -17.83 0.65
CA LEU A 235 4.50 -18.19 0.48
C LEU A 235 3.71 -18.14 1.79
N SER A 236 4.35 -18.40 2.94
CA SER A 236 3.66 -18.30 4.24
C SER A 236 3.13 -16.90 4.51
N VAL A 237 3.91 -15.86 4.17
CA VAL A 237 3.48 -14.47 4.36
C VAL A 237 2.38 -14.08 3.37
N ILE A 238 2.46 -14.54 2.11
CA ILE A 238 1.40 -14.32 1.12
C ILE A 238 0.09 -15.00 1.54
N ASN A 239 0.17 -16.23 2.06
CA ASN A 239 -0.99 -16.94 2.60
C ASN A 239 -1.61 -16.20 3.79
N TYR A 240 -0.78 -15.66 4.68
CA TYR A 240 -1.25 -14.82 5.77
C TYR A 240 -1.97 -13.58 5.23
N TRP A 241 -1.37 -12.85 4.28
CA TRP A 241 -2.03 -11.70 3.65
C TRP A 241 -3.36 -12.10 3.00
N ALA A 242 -3.40 -13.17 2.22
CA ALA A 242 -4.62 -13.68 1.60
C ALA A 242 -5.71 -14.05 2.63
N MET A 243 -5.32 -14.62 3.78
CA MET A 243 -6.23 -14.92 4.88
C MET A 243 -6.85 -13.64 5.46
N ARG A 244 -6.07 -12.56 5.61
CA ARG A 244 -6.57 -11.26 6.08
C ARG A 244 -7.55 -10.59 5.10
N LEU A 245 -7.62 -11.07 3.86
CA LEU A 245 -8.56 -10.61 2.84
C LEU A 245 -9.88 -11.40 2.83
N ARG A 246 -10.08 -12.33 3.78
CA ARG A 246 -11.24 -13.22 3.82
C ARG A 246 -12.60 -12.54 3.68
N PRO A 247 -12.89 -11.35 4.25
CA PRO A 247 -14.18 -10.68 4.03
C PRO A 247 -14.49 -10.37 2.56
N LEU A 248 -13.47 -10.16 1.73
CA LEU A 248 -13.59 -9.93 0.28
C LEU A 248 -13.89 -11.22 -0.50
N LEU A 249 -13.75 -12.38 0.14
CA LEU A 249 -14.10 -13.70 -0.37
C LEU A 249 -15.51 -14.07 0.12
N SER A 250 -16.32 -14.69 -0.73
CA SER A 250 -17.64 -15.25 -0.41
C SER A 250 -17.59 -16.75 -0.12
N VAL A 251 -16.42 -17.30 0.23
CA VAL A 251 -16.22 -18.72 0.48
C VAL A 251 -17.16 -19.20 1.60
N GLY A 252 -18.14 -20.04 1.25
CA GLY A 252 -18.98 -20.77 2.20
C GLY A 252 -20.36 -20.19 2.52
N ILE A 253 -20.82 -19.14 1.82
CA ILE A 253 -22.21 -18.65 1.95
C ILE A 253 -23.03 -19.18 0.76
N PRO A 254 -24.06 -20.03 0.97
CA PRO A 254 -24.97 -20.43 -0.10
C PRO A 254 -25.69 -19.20 -0.66
N MET A 255 -25.57 -18.99 -1.97
CA MET A 255 -26.21 -17.87 -2.64
C MET A 255 -27.72 -18.13 -2.78
N PRO A 256 -28.59 -17.12 -2.56
CA PRO A 256 -29.96 -17.19 -3.06
C PRO A 256 -29.93 -17.25 -4.59
N GLU A 257 -30.75 -18.12 -5.19
CA GLU A 257 -30.80 -18.34 -6.66
C GLU A 257 -30.97 -17.04 -7.47
N SER A 258 -31.52 -15.98 -6.87
CA SER A 258 -31.71 -14.66 -7.49
C SER A 258 -30.43 -13.84 -7.67
N ALA A 259 -29.32 -14.20 -6.99
CA ALA A 259 -28.06 -13.46 -7.04
C ALA A 259 -27.04 -14.05 -8.04
N ALA A 260 -27.31 -15.24 -8.59
CA ALA A 260 -26.45 -15.95 -9.55
C ALA A 260 -26.31 -15.26 -10.93
N GLN A 261 -26.94 -14.11 -11.14
CA GLN A 261 -26.96 -13.37 -12.41
C GLN A 261 -26.10 -12.10 -12.42
N SER A 262 -25.48 -11.72 -11.31
CA SER A 262 -24.49 -10.64 -11.28
C SER A 262 -23.09 -11.26 -11.25
N ALA A 263 -22.43 -11.35 -12.40
CA ALA A 263 -21.02 -11.72 -12.45
C ALA A 263 -20.24 -10.72 -11.58
N SER A 264 -19.75 -11.18 -10.42
CA SER A 264 -18.96 -10.35 -9.52
C SER A 264 -17.69 -9.91 -10.25
N ARG A 265 -17.46 -8.59 -10.35
CA ARG A 265 -16.23 -8.06 -10.96
C ARG A 265 -15.02 -8.53 -10.14
N PRO A 266 -13.98 -9.12 -10.77
CA PRO A 266 -12.79 -9.53 -10.04
C PRO A 266 -12.12 -8.29 -9.42
N ARG A 267 -11.78 -8.39 -8.13
CA ARG A 267 -11.00 -7.37 -7.42
C ARG A 267 -9.52 -7.74 -7.49
N PHE A 268 -8.65 -6.77 -7.30
CA PHE A 268 -7.21 -7.03 -7.21
C PHE A 268 -6.64 -6.62 -5.86
N PHE A 269 -5.60 -7.34 -5.44
CA PHE A 269 -4.79 -6.98 -4.30
C PHE A 269 -3.33 -6.90 -4.72
N ILE A 270 -2.68 -5.80 -4.33
CA ILE A 270 -1.26 -5.56 -4.59
C ILE A 270 -0.55 -5.36 -3.25
N ALA A 271 0.48 -6.15 -2.99
CA ALA A 271 1.41 -5.93 -1.89
C ALA A 271 2.78 -5.52 -2.47
N ALA A 272 3.18 -4.27 -2.22
CA ALA A 272 4.53 -3.81 -2.50
C ALA A 272 5.32 -3.80 -1.19
N ASN A 273 6.01 -4.89 -0.91
CA ASN A 273 6.79 -5.07 0.30
C ASN A 273 8.27 -4.90 0.02
N ARG A 274 8.98 -4.29 0.96
CA ARG A 274 10.44 -4.21 0.89
C ARG A 274 11.10 -5.55 1.19
N SER A 275 12.36 -5.68 0.78
CA SER A 275 13.23 -6.82 1.06
C SER A 275 14.44 -6.41 1.91
N GLY A 276 15.34 -7.37 2.14
CA GLY A 276 16.64 -7.12 2.76
C GLY A 276 16.62 -7.09 4.27
N THR A 277 17.67 -6.49 4.84
CA THR A 277 17.90 -6.44 6.29
C THR A 277 18.27 -5.04 6.74
N GLU A 278 17.74 -4.61 7.87
CA GLU A 278 17.99 -3.30 8.45
C GLU A 278 18.10 -3.43 9.97
N GLN A 279 19.19 -2.92 10.55
CA GLN A 279 19.43 -2.93 12.01
C GLN A 279 19.15 -4.31 12.69
N GLY A 280 19.50 -5.41 12.01
CA GLY A 280 19.30 -6.78 12.52
C GLY A 280 17.91 -7.39 12.31
N LEU A 281 16.97 -6.63 11.74
CA LEU A 281 15.66 -7.12 11.30
C LEU A 281 15.71 -7.50 9.82
N ALA A 282 15.00 -8.57 9.44
CA ALA A 282 14.88 -9.03 8.06
C ALA A 282 13.44 -8.81 7.57
N PHE A 283 13.29 -8.28 6.35
CA PHE A 283 12.00 -8.09 5.70
C PHE A 283 11.67 -9.24 4.76
N ALA A 284 10.38 -9.55 4.63
CA ALA A 284 9.91 -10.75 3.94
C ALA A 284 10.01 -10.67 2.41
N GLY A 285 10.20 -9.48 1.82
CA GLY A 285 10.06 -9.30 0.38
C GLY A 285 8.70 -9.80 -0.07
N SER A 286 8.67 -10.73 -1.03
CA SER A 286 7.46 -11.44 -1.43
C SER A 286 6.34 -10.54 -1.98
N SER A 287 6.69 -9.36 -2.51
CA SER A 287 5.74 -8.48 -3.18
C SER A 287 4.91 -9.28 -4.19
N CYS A 288 3.58 -9.15 -4.15
CA CYS A 288 2.69 -10.03 -4.90
C CYS A 288 1.45 -9.32 -5.42
N ALA A 289 0.84 -9.94 -6.43
CA ALA A 289 -0.47 -9.57 -6.95
C ALA A 289 -1.42 -10.76 -6.84
N LEU A 290 -2.60 -10.52 -6.25
CA LEU A 290 -3.69 -11.49 -6.15
C LEU A 290 -4.90 -10.98 -6.91
N GLN A 291 -5.57 -11.86 -7.65
CA GLN A 291 -6.94 -11.64 -8.09
C GLN A 291 -7.88 -12.24 -7.04
N ILE A 292 -8.82 -11.43 -6.58
CA ILE A 292 -9.82 -11.76 -5.57
C ILE A 292 -11.15 -11.82 -6.29
N ASP A 293 -11.58 -13.03 -6.58
CA ASP A 293 -12.97 -13.27 -6.96
C ASP A 293 -13.78 -13.52 -5.70
N SER A 294 -14.95 -12.91 -5.61
CA SER A 294 -15.85 -13.16 -4.49
C SER A 294 -16.26 -14.64 -4.45
N GLU A 295 -16.30 -15.36 -5.56
CA GLU A 295 -16.81 -16.74 -5.59
C GLU A 295 -15.73 -17.82 -5.45
N GLN A 296 -14.44 -17.45 -5.41
CA GLN A 296 -13.33 -18.41 -5.49
C GLN A 296 -12.23 -18.12 -4.47
N ARG A 297 -11.27 -19.04 -4.39
CA ARG A 297 -10.02 -18.80 -3.66
C ARG A 297 -9.22 -17.70 -4.37
N PRO A 298 -8.43 -16.88 -3.64
CA PRO A 298 -7.53 -15.92 -4.25
C PRO A 298 -6.60 -16.60 -5.26
N ILE A 299 -6.45 -15.98 -6.44
CA ILE A 299 -5.55 -16.46 -7.49
C ILE A 299 -4.27 -15.63 -7.40
N LEU A 300 -3.14 -16.27 -7.17
CA LEU A 300 -1.83 -15.62 -7.21
C LEU A 300 -1.45 -15.36 -8.67
N ILE A 301 -1.49 -14.08 -9.07
CA ILE A 301 -1.13 -13.63 -10.43
C ILE A 301 0.39 -13.64 -10.59
N GLY A 302 1.12 -13.23 -9.55
CA GLY A 302 2.57 -13.27 -9.54
C GLY A 302 3.15 -12.81 -8.21
N ARG A 303 4.43 -13.14 -7.98
CA ARG A 303 5.18 -12.71 -6.79
C ARG A 303 6.66 -12.53 -7.11
N LEU A 304 7.30 -11.69 -6.31
CA LEU A 304 8.74 -11.70 -6.13
C LEU A 304 9.12 -12.65 -4.98
N ARG A 305 10.42 -12.91 -4.85
CA ARG A 305 10.99 -13.69 -3.74
C ARG A 305 11.67 -12.74 -2.77
N GLU A 306 12.90 -13.04 -2.34
CA GLU A 306 13.61 -12.27 -1.32
C GLU A 306 14.44 -11.11 -1.87
N THR A 307 14.73 -11.08 -3.17
CA THR A 307 15.62 -10.08 -3.78
C THR A 307 14.86 -8.88 -4.33
N GLU A 308 15.54 -7.78 -4.54
CA GLU A 308 14.98 -6.62 -5.25
C GLU A 308 14.47 -6.99 -6.64
N GLY A 309 13.47 -6.26 -7.10
CA GLY A 309 12.89 -6.48 -8.42
C GLY A 309 11.60 -5.72 -8.65
N VAL A 310 11.04 -5.91 -9.84
CA VAL A 310 9.73 -5.35 -10.21
C VAL A 310 8.84 -6.47 -10.73
N LEU A 311 7.71 -6.67 -10.06
CA LEU A 311 6.61 -7.51 -10.55
C LEU A 311 5.66 -6.65 -11.36
N VAL A 312 5.32 -7.06 -12.58
CA VAL A 312 4.24 -6.43 -13.36
C VAL A 312 3.04 -7.36 -13.34
N ALA A 313 1.92 -6.87 -12.81
CA ALA A 313 0.65 -7.58 -12.77
C ALA A 313 -0.31 -6.98 -13.79
N GLU A 314 -0.93 -7.84 -14.61
CA GLU A 314 -2.02 -7.45 -15.52
C GLU A 314 -3.34 -7.92 -14.89
N ILE A 315 -4.19 -6.95 -14.53
CA ILE A 315 -5.42 -7.18 -13.76
C ILE A 315 -6.67 -6.90 -14.57
#